data_AF-A0A7C7YQS9-F1
#
_entry.id   AF-A0A7C7YQS9-F1
#
_cell.length_a   1.000
_cell.length_b   1.000
_cell.length_c   1.000
_cell.angle_alpha   90.00
_cell.angle_beta   90.00
_cell.angle_gamma   90.00
#
_symmetry.space_group_name_H-M   'P 1'
#
loop_
_entity.id
_entity.type
_entity.pdbx_description
1 polymer ?
#
loop_
_entity_poly.entity_id
_entity_poly.type
_entity_poly.pdbx_seq_one_letter_code
_entity_poly.pdbx_strand_id
1 'polypeptide(L)'
;MTQTTNPFEPLWPELSEIYLQSGTVSLIDHIGAKSEPRQRRGLFLMASQRISAGQDLPRTLADLIAISRAAIDEFAAQAEVESDAEERDRRIDGANILSYNLAADLAPCWPEDPEPRTVDHFRAGIRCAEDCLRWRSELNKGAVPFHMAWWALGTHRCGLADWSGAIVAFESSLEAARDHAKETASPIEVGPDASFLINIATGWLEFARWRGGDKTSYARFLQVISAFSEIAKRNDDDHADSMLGIQQLETAASRLPGS
;
A
#
# COMPACT_ATOMS: atom_id res chain seq x y z
N MET A 1 8.92 -19.45 -3.39
CA MET A 1 9.24 -18.91 -4.73
C MET A 1 10.68 -18.45 -4.70
N THR A 2 11.54 -19.02 -5.53
CA THR A 2 12.92 -18.54 -5.71
C THR A 2 12.87 -17.08 -6.14
N GLN A 3 13.42 -16.15 -5.36
CA GLN A 3 13.69 -14.79 -5.83
C GLN A 3 14.58 -14.93 -7.07
N THR A 4 13.98 -14.84 -8.26
CA THR A 4 14.72 -14.59 -9.48
C THR A 4 15.35 -13.21 -9.29
N THR A 5 16.66 -13.21 -9.03
CA THR A 5 17.48 -12.01 -8.98
C THR A 5 17.18 -11.17 -10.21
N ASN A 6 16.94 -9.86 -10.00
CA ASN A 6 16.70 -8.95 -11.10
C ASN A 6 17.89 -9.05 -12.09
N PRO A 7 17.67 -9.33 -13.39
CA PRO A 7 18.78 -9.51 -14.33
C PRO A 7 19.63 -8.24 -14.51
N PHE A 8 19.13 -7.09 -14.03
CA PHE A 8 19.81 -5.80 -14.06
C PHE A 8 20.53 -5.47 -12.75
N GLU A 9 20.58 -6.38 -11.77
CA GLU A 9 21.28 -6.19 -10.49
C GLU A 9 22.74 -5.67 -10.65
N PRO A 10 23.54 -6.14 -11.63
CA PRO A 10 24.90 -5.62 -11.84
C PRO A 10 24.96 -4.11 -12.17
N LEU A 11 23.84 -3.49 -12.56
CA LEU A 11 23.76 -2.06 -12.87
C LEU A 11 23.42 -1.20 -11.64
N TRP A 12 23.07 -1.80 -10.50
CA TRP A 12 22.73 -1.05 -9.29
C TRP A 12 23.85 -0.11 -8.80
N PRO A 13 25.15 -0.49 -8.80
CA PRO A 13 26.22 0.42 -8.38
C PRO A 13 26.24 1.73 -9.17
N GLU A 14 26.06 1.67 -10.50
CA GLU A 14 26.00 2.86 -11.37
C GLU A 14 24.77 3.72 -11.04
N LEU A 15 23.58 3.10 -10.92
CA LEU A 15 22.35 3.82 -10.60
C LEU A 15 22.38 4.48 -9.22
N SER A 16 22.94 3.78 -8.23
CA SER A 16 23.14 4.29 -6.87
C SER A 16 24.09 5.48 -6.87
N GLU A 17 25.19 5.41 -7.64
CA GLU A 17 26.11 6.54 -7.79
C GLU A 17 25.42 7.77 -8.40
N ILE A 18 24.63 7.60 -9.46
CA ILE A 18 23.85 8.69 -10.06
C ILE A 18 22.89 9.31 -9.04
N TYR A 19 22.18 8.48 -8.27
CA TYR A 19 21.28 8.95 -7.23
C TYR A 19 22.02 9.75 -6.15
N LEU A 20 23.13 9.22 -5.64
CA LEU A 20 23.90 9.85 -4.56
C LEU A 20 24.58 11.15 -4.99
N GLN A 21 25.02 11.24 -6.26
CA GLN A 21 25.72 12.43 -6.76
C GLN A 21 24.77 13.49 -7.34
N SER A 22 23.69 13.06 -8.01
CA SER A 22 22.88 13.93 -8.87
C SER A 22 21.37 13.88 -8.57
N GLY A 23 20.96 13.09 -7.57
CA GLY A 23 19.59 13.01 -7.10
C GLY A 23 18.63 12.20 -7.98
N THR A 24 17.40 12.06 -7.51
CA THR A 24 16.36 11.20 -8.11
C THR A 24 15.95 11.61 -9.52
N VAL A 25 15.91 12.91 -9.82
CA VAL A 25 15.56 13.40 -11.17
C VAL A 25 16.56 12.89 -12.20
N SER A 26 17.86 13.04 -11.92
CA SER A 26 18.93 12.57 -12.81
C SER A 26 18.91 11.04 -12.98
N LEU A 27 18.57 10.30 -11.92
CA LEU A 27 18.37 8.85 -12.00
C LEU A 27 17.22 8.49 -12.94
N ILE A 28 16.06 9.16 -12.80
CA ILE A 28 14.89 8.94 -13.65
C ILE A 28 15.23 9.23 -15.11
N ASP A 29 15.88 10.35 -15.40
CA ASP A 29 16.28 10.73 -16.75
C ASP A 29 17.25 9.70 -17.35
N HIS A 30 18.22 9.23 -16.56
CA HIS A 30 19.17 8.22 -16.99
C HIS A 30 18.49 6.88 -17.36
N ILE A 31 17.54 6.43 -16.53
CA ILE A 31 16.77 5.20 -16.82
C ILE A 31 15.87 5.43 -18.04
N GLY A 32 15.18 6.56 -18.10
CA GLY A 32 14.28 6.93 -19.20
C GLY A 32 14.98 7.00 -20.57
N ALA A 33 16.27 7.34 -20.60
CA ALA A 33 17.07 7.40 -21.81
C ALA A 33 17.41 6.02 -22.42
N LYS A 34 17.18 4.90 -21.71
CA LYS A 34 17.47 3.57 -22.25
C LYS A 34 16.45 3.21 -23.34
N SER A 35 16.93 2.73 -24.48
CA SER A 35 16.08 2.43 -25.64
C SER A 35 15.21 1.18 -25.44
N GLU A 36 15.71 0.16 -24.73
CA GLU A 36 15.00 -1.10 -24.52
C GLU A 36 13.89 -0.95 -23.46
N PRO A 37 12.60 -1.15 -23.82
CA PRO A 37 11.49 -0.99 -22.88
C PRO A 37 11.56 -1.94 -21.67
N ARG A 38 12.04 -3.18 -21.88
CA ARG A 38 12.17 -4.17 -20.80
C ARG A 38 13.28 -3.78 -19.81
N GLN A 39 14.40 -3.23 -20.31
CA GLN A 39 15.43 -2.68 -19.45
C GLN A 39 14.89 -1.52 -18.62
N ARG A 40 14.20 -0.55 -19.23
CA ARG A 40 13.59 0.57 -18.48
C ARG A 40 12.72 0.10 -17.32
N ARG A 41 11.77 -0.81 -17.59
CA ARG A 41 10.90 -1.39 -16.54
C ARG A 41 11.71 -2.06 -15.42
N GLY A 42 12.71 -2.87 -15.80
CA GLY A 42 13.55 -3.58 -14.84
C GLY A 42 14.41 -2.68 -13.97
N LEU A 43 14.96 -1.59 -14.54
CA LEU A 43 15.74 -0.60 -13.80
C LEU A 43 14.86 0.27 -12.91
N PHE A 44 13.70 0.74 -13.39
CA PHE A 44 12.76 1.50 -12.57
C PHE A 44 12.24 0.67 -11.39
N LEU A 45 11.87 -0.59 -11.62
CA LEU A 45 11.45 -1.51 -10.56
C LEU A 45 12.55 -1.72 -9.52
N MET A 46 13.80 -1.92 -9.97
CA MET A 46 14.94 -2.08 -9.06
C MET A 46 15.16 -0.81 -8.23
N ALA A 47 15.21 0.35 -8.89
CA ALA A 47 15.44 1.63 -8.24
C ALA A 47 14.34 1.96 -7.23
N SER A 48 13.06 1.74 -7.58
CA SER A 48 11.95 1.98 -6.65
C SER A 48 12.02 1.07 -5.42
N GLN A 49 12.34 -0.22 -5.60
CA GLN A 49 12.51 -1.16 -4.48
C GLN A 49 13.68 -0.78 -3.57
N ARG A 50 14.82 -0.40 -4.14
CA ARG A 50 16.02 -0.03 -3.37
C ARG A 50 15.83 1.28 -2.61
N ILE A 51 15.23 2.29 -3.25
CA ILE A 51 14.94 3.58 -2.61
C ILE A 51 13.85 3.42 -1.53
N SER A 52 12.82 2.60 -1.76
CA SER A 52 11.81 2.26 -0.75
C SER A 52 12.45 1.60 0.48
N ALA A 53 13.29 0.58 0.26
CA ALA A 53 13.96 -0.13 1.36
C ALA A 53 14.86 0.78 2.21
N GLY A 54 15.43 1.84 1.64
CA GLY A 54 16.17 2.90 2.35
C GLY A 54 17.43 2.46 3.10
N GLN A 55 17.76 1.16 3.10
CA GLN A 55 18.97 0.63 3.72
C GLN A 55 20.18 1.22 2.99
N ASP A 56 20.98 2.00 3.72
CA ASP A 56 22.21 2.66 3.27
C ASP A 56 22.04 3.79 2.23
N LEU A 57 20.82 4.30 2.04
CA LEU A 57 20.55 5.44 1.16
C LEU A 57 19.99 6.64 1.95
N PRO A 58 20.49 7.87 1.74
CA PRO A 58 19.96 9.07 2.36
C PRO A 58 18.66 9.53 1.67
N ARG A 59 17.64 8.68 1.65
CA ARG A 59 16.40 8.88 0.88
C ARG A 59 15.36 9.71 1.59
N THR A 60 14.56 10.43 0.80
CA THR A 60 13.38 11.15 1.27
C THR A 60 12.09 10.51 0.74
N LEU A 61 10.93 10.82 1.35
CA LEU A 61 9.63 10.43 0.78
C LEU A 61 9.38 11.07 -0.60
N ALA A 62 9.98 12.24 -0.87
CA ALA A 62 9.89 12.86 -2.19
C ALA A 62 10.63 12.03 -3.25
N ASP A 63 11.82 11.50 -2.93
CA ASP A 63 12.57 10.60 -3.80
C ASP A 63 11.77 9.32 -4.08
N LEU A 64 11.21 8.72 -3.02
CA LEU A 64 10.37 7.53 -3.12
C LEU A 64 9.17 7.75 -4.04
N ILE A 65 8.44 8.86 -3.87
CA ILE A 65 7.32 9.23 -4.73
C ILE A 65 7.78 9.40 -6.17
N ALA A 66 8.85 10.15 -6.40
CA ALA A 66 9.33 10.46 -7.75
C ALA A 66 9.74 9.19 -8.51
N ILE A 67 10.59 8.34 -7.93
CA ILE A 67 11.04 7.12 -8.62
C ILE A 67 9.92 6.11 -8.81
N SER A 68 9.04 5.96 -7.81
CA SER A 68 7.93 5.00 -7.88
C SER A 68 6.89 5.46 -8.89
N ARG A 69 6.58 6.76 -8.98
CA ARG A 69 5.70 7.28 -10.04
C ARG A 69 6.30 7.10 -11.42
N ALA A 70 7.59 7.37 -11.60
CA ALA A 70 8.26 7.10 -12.88
C ALA A 70 8.17 5.61 -13.26
N ALA A 71 8.32 4.70 -12.29
CA ALA A 71 8.14 3.28 -12.52
C ALA A 71 6.69 2.93 -12.92
N ILE A 72 5.70 3.44 -12.17
CA ILE A 72 4.27 3.24 -12.46
C ILE A 72 3.93 3.74 -13.87
N ASP A 73 4.36 4.96 -14.21
CA ASP A 73 4.08 5.60 -15.48
C ASP A 73 4.76 4.86 -16.65
N GLU A 74 5.98 4.33 -16.47
CA GLU A 74 6.65 3.49 -17.49
C GLU A 74 5.87 2.20 -17.76
N PHE A 75 5.40 1.51 -16.72
CA PHE A 75 4.60 0.30 -16.90
C PHE A 75 3.25 0.61 -17.58
N ALA A 76 2.58 1.68 -17.16
CA ALA A 76 1.31 2.11 -17.76
C ALA A 76 1.46 2.53 -19.22
N ALA A 77 2.43 3.39 -19.54
CA ALA A 77 2.68 3.85 -20.91
C ALA A 77 3.01 2.70 -21.87
N GLN A 78 3.75 1.70 -21.39
CA GLN A 78 4.02 0.51 -22.20
C GLN A 78 2.83 -0.43 -22.36
N ALA A 79 1.88 -0.43 -21.41
CA ALA A 79 0.63 -1.15 -21.57
C ALA A 79 -0.23 -0.51 -22.68
N GLU A 80 -0.28 0.83 -22.75
CA GLU A 80 -1.09 1.56 -23.74
C GLU A 80 -0.71 1.25 -25.20
N VAL A 81 0.58 1.03 -25.45
CA VAL A 81 1.10 0.74 -26.80
C VAL A 81 1.25 -0.76 -27.09
N GLU A 82 0.89 -1.64 -26.15
CA GLU A 82 0.94 -3.08 -26.38
C GLU A 82 -0.28 -3.58 -27.16
N SER A 83 0.02 -4.37 -28.19
CA SER A 83 -0.96 -5.09 -29.00
C SER A 83 -1.39 -6.44 -28.40
N ASP A 84 -0.48 -7.17 -27.76
CA ASP A 84 -0.77 -8.44 -27.11
C ASP A 84 -1.50 -8.23 -25.78
N ALA A 85 -2.69 -8.84 -25.65
CA ALA A 85 -3.55 -8.61 -24.50
C ALA A 85 -2.96 -9.12 -23.18
N GLU A 86 -2.31 -10.28 -23.20
CA GLU A 86 -1.73 -10.87 -22.00
C GLU A 86 -0.54 -10.04 -21.49
N GLU A 87 0.31 -9.61 -22.40
CA GLU A 87 1.44 -8.75 -22.11
C GLU A 87 1.00 -7.34 -21.67
N ARG A 88 -0.07 -6.79 -22.23
CA ARG A 88 -0.68 -5.55 -21.75
C ARG A 88 -1.15 -5.71 -20.31
N ASP A 89 -1.90 -6.76 -20.02
CA ASP A 89 -2.46 -7.00 -18.69
C ASP A 89 -1.33 -7.23 -17.65
N ARG A 90 -0.24 -7.90 -18.02
CA ARG A 90 0.97 -8.03 -17.18
C ARG A 90 1.59 -6.66 -16.85
N ARG A 91 1.59 -5.72 -17.78
CA ARG A 91 2.15 -4.36 -17.57
C ARG A 91 1.24 -3.51 -16.70
N ILE A 92 -0.07 -3.57 -16.93
CA ILE A 92 -1.06 -2.95 -16.05
C ILE A 92 -0.92 -3.52 -14.62
N ASP A 93 -0.73 -4.83 -14.47
CA ASP A 93 -0.58 -5.44 -13.16
C ASP A 93 0.72 -5.00 -12.46
N GLY A 94 1.81 -4.82 -13.23
CA GLY A 94 3.05 -4.22 -12.71
C GLY A 94 2.84 -2.80 -12.17
N ALA A 95 2.11 -1.94 -12.92
CA ALA A 95 1.75 -0.60 -12.47
C ALA A 95 0.84 -0.62 -11.22
N ASN A 96 -0.11 -1.55 -11.16
CA ASN A 96 -1.01 -1.78 -10.02
C ASN A 96 -0.24 -2.21 -8.75
N ILE A 97 0.70 -3.15 -8.87
CA ILE A 97 1.53 -3.58 -7.74
C ILE A 97 2.39 -2.43 -7.23
N LEU A 98 3.06 -1.71 -8.13
CA LEU A 98 3.89 -0.56 -7.76
C LEU A 98 3.08 0.57 -7.11
N SER A 99 1.85 0.82 -7.59
CA SER A 99 0.97 1.82 -7.00
C SER A 99 0.50 1.43 -5.60
N TYR A 100 0.19 0.15 -5.39
CA TYR A 100 -0.14 -0.33 -4.04
C TYR A 100 1.06 -0.20 -3.11
N ASN A 101 2.25 -0.60 -3.56
CA ASN A 101 3.46 -0.50 -2.75
C ASN A 101 3.76 0.96 -2.37
N LEU A 102 3.67 1.91 -3.31
CA LEU A 102 3.85 3.32 -3.00
C LEU A 102 2.76 3.84 -2.04
N ALA A 103 1.49 3.45 -2.25
CA ALA A 103 0.42 3.84 -1.33
C ALA A 103 0.63 3.26 0.08
N ALA A 104 1.09 2.01 0.17
CA ALA A 104 1.45 1.37 1.42
C ALA A 104 2.63 2.07 2.07
N ASP A 105 3.74 2.28 1.36
CA ASP A 105 4.92 2.98 1.90
C ASP A 105 4.57 4.37 2.44
N LEU A 106 3.65 5.09 1.81
CA LEU A 106 3.25 6.42 2.27
C LEU A 106 2.28 6.38 3.47
N ALA A 107 1.73 5.23 3.84
CA ALA A 107 0.74 5.13 4.90
C ALA A 107 1.32 5.58 6.26
N PRO A 108 0.54 6.29 7.10
CA PRO A 108 1.01 6.84 8.37
C PRO A 108 1.01 5.83 9.53
N CYS A 109 0.70 4.56 9.27
CA CYS A 109 0.42 3.55 10.30
C CYS A 109 1.55 2.54 10.54
N TRP A 110 2.69 2.66 9.86
CA TRP A 110 3.80 1.73 10.08
C TRP A 110 4.55 2.06 11.37
N PRO A 111 4.64 1.12 12.33
CA PRO A 111 5.23 1.39 13.64
C PRO A 111 6.72 1.73 13.56
N GLU A 112 7.45 1.06 12.67
CA GLU A 112 8.90 1.24 12.46
C GLU A 112 9.26 2.42 11.55
N ASP A 113 8.28 3.10 10.98
CA ASP A 113 8.50 4.25 10.11
C ASP A 113 8.28 5.55 10.89
N PRO A 114 9.35 6.27 11.29
CA PRO A 114 9.21 7.52 12.04
C PRO A 114 8.98 8.74 11.15
N GLU A 115 9.02 8.62 9.81
CA GLU A 115 9.03 9.79 8.94
C GLU A 115 7.66 10.48 8.92
N PRO A 116 7.61 11.80 9.16
CA PRO A 116 6.34 12.52 9.17
C PRO A 116 5.74 12.62 7.77
N ARG A 117 4.44 12.34 7.65
CA ARG A 117 3.70 12.53 6.40
C ARG A 117 3.23 13.98 6.28
N THR A 118 3.26 14.50 5.06
CA THR A 118 2.69 15.80 4.71
C THR A 118 1.38 15.60 3.94
N VAL A 119 0.64 16.68 3.72
CA VAL A 119 -0.56 16.69 2.86
C VAL A 119 -0.25 16.14 1.47
N ASP A 120 0.92 16.44 0.92
CA ASP A 120 1.29 15.98 -0.42
C ASP A 120 1.59 14.48 -0.46
N HIS A 121 2.12 13.90 0.64
CA HIS A 121 2.30 12.46 0.77
C HIS A 121 0.94 11.73 0.78
N PHE A 122 -0.03 12.23 1.55
CA PHE A 122 -1.37 11.65 1.56
C PHE A 122 -2.07 11.77 0.20
N ARG A 123 -1.95 12.91 -0.48
CA ARG A 123 -2.49 13.08 -1.84
C ARG A 123 -1.84 12.12 -2.84
N ALA A 124 -0.54 11.87 -2.73
CA ALA A 124 0.15 10.89 -3.57
C ALA A 124 -0.35 9.47 -3.29
N GLY A 125 -0.54 9.12 -2.02
CA GLY A 125 -1.12 7.83 -1.61
C GLY A 125 -2.55 7.63 -2.10
N ILE A 126 -3.40 8.65 -2.02
CA ILE A 126 -4.78 8.63 -2.56
C ILE A 126 -4.77 8.35 -4.06
N ARG A 127 -3.97 9.10 -4.83
CA ARG A 127 -3.87 8.88 -6.29
C ARG A 127 -3.46 7.45 -6.63
N CYS A 128 -2.48 6.89 -5.91
CA CYS A 128 -2.02 5.52 -6.15
C CYS A 128 -3.08 4.48 -5.75
N ALA A 129 -3.86 4.72 -4.70
CA ALA A 129 -4.96 3.84 -4.32
C ALA A 129 -6.11 3.89 -5.34
N GLU A 130 -6.42 5.08 -5.89
CA GLU A 130 -7.41 5.24 -6.97
C GLU A 130 -6.96 4.55 -8.26
N ASP A 131 -5.68 4.69 -8.64
CA ASP A 131 -5.07 3.94 -9.75
C ASP A 131 -5.20 2.42 -9.53
N CYS A 132 -4.93 1.93 -8.32
CA CYS A 132 -5.15 0.51 -7.98
C CYS A 132 -6.59 0.07 -8.17
N LEU A 133 -7.57 0.85 -7.71
CA LEU A 133 -8.99 0.50 -7.84
C LEU A 133 -9.41 0.38 -9.31
N ARG A 134 -8.98 1.34 -10.13
CA ARG A 134 -9.24 1.34 -11.57
C ARG A 134 -8.63 0.11 -12.23
N TRP A 135 -7.33 -0.12 -12.07
CA TRP A 135 -6.65 -1.25 -12.71
C TRP A 135 -7.10 -2.62 -12.17
N ARG A 136 -7.47 -2.74 -10.89
CA ARG A 136 -8.04 -3.99 -10.34
C ARG A 136 -9.38 -4.32 -10.97
N SER A 137 -10.18 -3.30 -11.32
CA SER A 137 -11.40 -3.49 -12.09
C SER A 137 -11.11 -3.90 -13.53
N GLU A 138 -10.15 -3.25 -14.20
CA GLU A 138 -9.75 -3.59 -15.57
C GLU A 138 -9.21 -5.03 -15.67
N LEU A 139 -8.41 -5.45 -14.68
CA LEU A 139 -7.81 -6.79 -14.59
C LEU A 139 -8.73 -7.84 -13.97
N ASN A 140 -9.98 -7.51 -13.63
CA ASN A 140 -10.94 -8.38 -12.97
C ASN A 140 -10.36 -9.12 -11.74
N LYS A 141 -9.65 -8.37 -10.87
CA LYS A 141 -9.02 -8.92 -9.67
C LYS A 141 -10.07 -9.28 -8.62
N GLY A 142 -9.76 -10.25 -7.77
CA GLY A 142 -10.65 -10.71 -6.71
C GLY A 142 -10.78 -9.75 -5.52
N ALA A 143 -11.54 -10.20 -4.51
CA ALA A 143 -11.91 -9.40 -3.36
C ALA A 143 -10.72 -8.92 -2.50
N VAL A 144 -9.69 -9.75 -2.30
CA VAL A 144 -8.51 -9.38 -1.48
C VAL A 144 -7.76 -8.16 -2.06
N PRO A 145 -7.41 -8.12 -3.36
CA PRO A 145 -6.95 -6.89 -3.99
C PRO A 145 -7.87 -5.70 -3.74
N PHE A 146 -9.19 -5.80 -3.93
CA PHE A 146 -10.05 -4.64 -3.68
C PHE A 146 -10.02 -4.16 -2.22
N HIS A 147 -10.05 -5.08 -1.25
CA HIS A 147 -9.90 -4.76 0.16
C HIS A 147 -8.64 -3.91 0.44
N MET A 148 -7.49 -4.32 -0.10
CA MET A 148 -6.21 -3.64 0.09
C MET A 148 -6.18 -2.23 -0.53
N ALA A 149 -6.79 -2.04 -1.71
CA ALA A 149 -6.82 -0.73 -2.37
C ALA A 149 -7.72 0.25 -1.60
N TRP A 150 -8.89 -0.22 -1.17
CA TRP A 150 -9.81 0.56 -0.36
C TRP A 150 -9.22 0.91 1.02
N TRP A 151 -8.51 -0.05 1.64
CA TRP A 151 -7.78 0.21 2.89
C TRP A 151 -6.74 1.33 2.71
N ALA A 152 -5.92 1.27 1.65
CA ALA A 152 -4.91 2.29 1.38
C ALA A 152 -5.57 3.66 1.17
N LEU A 153 -6.66 3.74 0.39
CA LEU A 153 -7.40 4.97 0.17
C LEU A 153 -7.92 5.58 1.48
N GLY A 154 -8.59 4.76 2.31
CA GLY A 154 -9.14 5.22 3.59
C GLY A 154 -8.07 5.74 4.54
N THR A 155 -6.94 5.05 4.58
CA THR A 155 -5.80 5.39 5.44
C THR A 155 -5.22 6.77 5.11
N HIS A 156 -5.06 7.08 3.81
CA HIS A 156 -4.60 8.40 3.38
C HIS A 156 -5.64 9.51 3.58
N ARG A 157 -6.93 9.20 3.43
CA ARG A 157 -8.02 10.15 3.73
C ARG A 157 -8.06 10.51 5.22
N CYS A 158 -7.81 9.54 6.12
CA CYS A 158 -7.61 9.83 7.54
C CYS A 158 -6.46 10.81 7.77
N GLY A 159 -5.34 10.67 7.04
CA GLY A 159 -4.21 11.61 7.05
C GLY A 159 -4.58 13.06 6.72
N LEU A 160 -5.61 13.25 5.90
CA LEU A 160 -6.16 14.57 5.54
C LEU A 160 -7.34 15.00 6.42
N ALA A 161 -7.67 14.24 7.47
CA ALA A 161 -8.88 14.41 8.28
C ALA A 161 -10.19 14.40 7.45
N ASP A 162 -10.19 13.80 6.26
CA ASP A 162 -11.39 13.50 5.50
C ASP A 162 -12.05 12.23 6.06
N TRP A 163 -12.65 12.36 7.24
CA TRP A 163 -13.26 11.24 7.94
C TRP A 163 -14.44 10.66 7.17
N SER A 164 -15.24 11.50 6.51
CA SER A 164 -16.35 11.04 5.68
C SER A 164 -15.88 10.16 4.53
N GLY A 165 -14.85 10.60 3.80
CA GLY A 165 -14.31 9.83 2.69
C GLY A 165 -13.54 8.60 3.16
N ALA A 166 -12.90 8.64 4.33
CA ALA A 166 -12.24 7.48 4.94
C ALA A 166 -13.24 6.40 5.35
N ILE A 167 -14.37 6.79 5.96
CA ILE A 167 -15.46 5.86 6.33
C ILE A 167 -15.97 5.13 5.09
N VAL A 168 -16.29 5.85 4.01
CA VAL A 168 -16.74 5.24 2.75
C VAL A 168 -15.72 4.24 2.21
N ALA A 169 -14.43 4.60 2.23
CA ALA A 169 -13.38 3.71 1.76
C ALA A 169 -13.28 2.44 2.63
N PHE A 170 -13.34 2.56 3.96
CA PHE A 170 -13.26 1.40 4.85
C PHE A 170 -14.52 0.54 4.84
N GLU A 171 -15.70 1.11 4.56
CA GLU A 171 -16.91 0.33 4.28
C GLU A 171 -16.73 -0.57 3.06
N SER A 172 -16.22 -0.01 1.95
CA SER A 172 -15.89 -0.79 0.75
C SER A 172 -14.78 -1.83 1.00
N SER A 173 -13.79 -1.48 1.84
CA SER A 173 -12.72 -2.41 2.25
C SER A 173 -13.27 -3.59 3.06
N LEU A 174 -14.22 -3.33 3.96
CA LEU A 174 -14.89 -4.35 4.77
C LEU A 174 -15.83 -5.22 3.93
N GLU A 175 -16.55 -4.63 2.97
CA GLU A 175 -17.40 -5.38 2.04
C GLU A 175 -16.56 -6.38 1.22
N ALA A 176 -15.44 -5.94 0.65
CA ALA A 176 -14.51 -6.83 -0.04
C ALA A 176 -13.92 -7.91 0.89
N ALA A 177 -13.59 -7.58 2.14
CA ALA A 177 -13.14 -8.57 3.13
C ALA A 177 -14.23 -9.61 3.44
N ARG A 178 -15.50 -9.19 3.53
CA ARG A 178 -16.65 -10.07 3.74
C ARG A 178 -16.91 -10.99 2.56
N ASP A 179 -16.74 -10.49 1.33
CA ASP A 179 -16.89 -11.33 0.14
C ASP A 179 -15.81 -12.42 0.11
N HIS A 180 -14.55 -12.07 0.40
CA HIS A 180 -13.51 -13.07 0.56
C HIS A 180 -13.82 -14.09 1.67
N ALA A 181 -14.27 -13.62 2.84
CA ALA A 181 -14.63 -14.51 3.95
C ALA A 181 -15.77 -15.49 3.59
N LYS A 182 -16.76 -15.05 2.79
CA LYS A 182 -17.81 -15.95 2.27
C LYS A 182 -17.23 -17.01 1.34
N GLU A 183 -16.32 -16.63 0.43
CA GLU A 183 -15.66 -17.55 -0.50
C GLU A 183 -14.84 -18.62 0.23
N THR A 184 -14.23 -18.27 1.38
CA THR A 184 -13.40 -19.17 2.19
C THR A 184 -14.15 -19.80 3.38
N ALA A 185 -15.46 -19.59 3.49
CA ALA A 185 -16.28 -20.03 4.62
C ALA A 185 -15.74 -19.60 6.01
N SER A 186 -15.14 -18.42 6.09
CA SER A 186 -14.63 -17.81 7.32
C SER A 186 -15.66 -16.83 7.93
N PRO A 187 -15.56 -16.49 9.23
CA PRO A 187 -16.45 -15.51 9.85
C PRO A 187 -16.41 -14.14 9.15
N ILE A 188 -17.58 -13.49 9.02
CA ILE A 188 -17.77 -12.19 8.35
C ILE A 188 -17.89 -11.01 9.33
N GLU A 189 -17.85 -11.30 10.63
CA GLU A 189 -17.94 -10.34 11.73
C GLU A 189 -16.65 -10.36 12.55
N VAL A 190 -16.34 -9.25 13.21
CA VAL A 190 -15.14 -9.11 14.05
C VAL A 190 -15.08 -10.17 15.15
N GLY A 191 -13.91 -10.76 15.34
CA GLY A 191 -13.69 -11.77 16.38
C GLY A 191 -12.34 -12.48 16.24
N PRO A 192 -11.94 -13.24 17.26
CA PRO A 192 -10.66 -13.96 17.26
C PRO A 192 -10.63 -15.13 16.27
N ASP A 193 -11.79 -15.54 15.74
CA ASP A 193 -11.91 -16.58 14.71
C ASP A 193 -12.11 -15.99 13.31
N ALA A 194 -12.23 -14.66 13.19
CA ALA A 194 -12.32 -13.96 11.92
C ALA A 194 -10.95 -13.79 11.28
N SER A 195 -10.91 -13.64 9.96
CA SER A 195 -9.66 -13.40 9.24
C SER A 195 -9.06 -12.04 9.59
N PHE A 196 -7.74 -11.91 9.36
CA PHE A 196 -7.05 -10.63 9.48
C PHE A 196 -7.76 -9.50 8.70
N LEU A 197 -8.25 -9.79 7.49
CA LEU A 197 -8.93 -8.81 6.63
C LEU A 197 -10.20 -8.23 7.27
N ILE A 198 -11.01 -9.09 7.92
CA ILE A 198 -12.23 -8.66 8.61
C ILE A 198 -11.87 -7.77 9.81
N ASN A 199 -10.93 -8.23 10.63
CA ASN A 199 -10.54 -7.51 11.83
C ASN A 199 -9.89 -6.16 11.49
N ILE A 200 -8.95 -6.12 10.54
CA ILE A 200 -8.25 -4.87 10.17
C ILE A 200 -9.18 -3.88 9.47
N ALA A 201 -10.07 -4.32 8.56
CA ALA A 201 -11.05 -3.44 7.91
C ALA A 201 -12.01 -2.84 8.93
N THR A 202 -12.50 -3.67 9.86
CA THR A 202 -13.41 -3.22 10.93
C THR A 202 -12.70 -2.23 11.87
N GLY A 203 -11.46 -2.52 12.26
CA GLY A 203 -10.66 -1.63 13.11
C GLY A 203 -10.49 -0.24 12.51
N TRP A 204 -10.12 -0.17 11.22
CA TRP A 204 -9.97 1.09 10.52
C TRP A 204 -11.29 1.83 10.29
N LEU A 205 -12.38 1.11 10.01
CA LEU A 205 -13.72 1.70 9.89
C LEU A 205 -14.16 2.33 11.20
N GLU A 206 -14.05 1.61 12.31
CA GLU A 206 -14.43 2.12 13.63
C GLU A 206 -13.50 3.24 14.11
N PHE A 207 -12.20 3.16 13.78
CA PHE A 207 -11.28 4.27 13.98
C PHE A 207 -11.73 5.54 13.25
N ALA A 208 -12.04 5.45 11.95
CA ALA A 208 -12.48 6.60 11.15
C ALA A 208 -13.81 7.17 11.65
N ARG A 209 -14.78 6.32 12.01
CA ARG A 209 -16.05 6.75 12.62
C ARG A 209 -15.85 7.46 13.95
N TRP A 210 -14.99 6.92 14.81
CA TRP A 210 -14.66 7.53 16.09
C TRP A 210 -14.03 8.92 15.93
N ARG A 211 -13.03 9.04 15.05
CA ARG A 211 -12.38 10.32 14.71
C ARG A 211 -13.33 11.29 14.00
N GLY A 212 -14.28 10.76 13.23
CA GLY A 212 -15.36 11.52 12.60
C GLY A 212 -16.47 11.98 13.56
N GLY A 213 -16.43 11.58 14.83
CA GLY A 213 -17.34 12.06 15.88
C GLY A 213 -18.28 11.03 16.50
N ASP A 214 -18.36 9.80 15.97
CA ASP A 214 -19.15 8.72 16.59
C ASP A 214 -18.42 8.19 17.84
N LYS A 215 -18.76 8.71 19.01
CA LYS A 215 -18.15 8.27 20.27
C LYS A 215 -18.45 6.80 20.63
N THR A 216 -19.50 6.20 20.05
CA THR A 216 -19.81 4.77 20.27
C THR A 216 -18.83 3.85 19.54
N SER A 217 -18.22 4.32 18.45
CA SER A 217 -17.20 3.57 17.70
C SER A 217 -15.95 3.28 18.50
N TYR A 218 -15.61 4.08 19.52
CA TYR A 218 -14.42 3.81 20.33
C TYR A 218 -14.49 2.44 21.02
N ALA A 219 -15.67 2.07 21.56
CA ALA A 219 -15.85 0.76 22.17
C ALA A 219 -15.70 -0.39 21.14
N ARG A 220 -16.21 -0.20 19.91
CA ARG A 220 -16.08 -1.18 18.82
C ARG A 220 -14.65 -1.27 18.30
N PHE A 221 -13.92 -0.15 18.26
CA PHE A 221 -12.49 -0.13 17.98
C PHE A 221 -11.71 -0.96 19.02
N LEU A 222 -11.99 -0.78 20.31
CA LEU A 222 -11.36 -1.59 21.36
C LEU A 222 -11.73 -3.08 21.27
N GLN A 223 -12.94 -3.41 20.81
CA GLN A 223 -13.33 -4.79 20.56
C GLN A 223 -12.44 -5.44 19.48
N VAL A 224 -12.09 -4.72 18.42
CA VAL A 224 -11.17 -5.20 17.38
C VAL A 224 -9.76 -5.43 17.95
N ILE A 225 -9.24 -4.49 18.75
CA ILE A 225 -7.94 -4.66 19.42
C ILE A 225 -7.95 -5.89 20.34
N SER A 226 -9.06 -6.13 21.04
CA SER A 226 -9.24 -7.33 21.87
C SER A 226 -9.21 -8.60 21.04
N ALA A 227 -9.88 -8.63 19.89
CA ALA A 227 -9.88 -9.78 18.98
C ALA A 227 -8.45 -10.11 18.50
N PHE A 228 -7.68 -9.12 18.02
CA PHE A 228 -6.27 -9.35 17.68
C PHE A 228 -5.43 -9.80 18.87
N SER A 229 -5.67 -9.22 20.06
CA SER A 229 -4.93 -9.58 21.28
C SER A 229 -5.18 -11.03 21.70
N GLU A 230 -6.38 -11.55 21.47
CA GLU A 230 -6.71 -12.96 21.71
C GLU A 230 -6.00 -13.89 20.72
N ILE A 231 -5.94 -13.52 19.44
CA ILE A 231 -5.19 -14.29 18.43
C ILE A 231 -3.70 -14.28 18.77
N ALA A 232 -3.12 -13.12 19.07
CA ALA A 232 -1.71 -13.00 19.44
C ALA A 232 -1.32 -13.88 20.65
N LYS A 233 -2.24 -14.12 21.60
CA LYS A 233 -2.00 -15.01 22.75
C LYS A 233 -1.95 -16.50 22.39
N ARG A 234 -2.53 -16.91 21.25
CA ARG A 234 -2.49 -18.30 20.78
C ARG A 234 -1.08 -18.74 20.37
N ASN A 235 -0.22 -17.77 20.02
CA ASN A 235 1.19 -17.97 19.65
C ASN A 235 1.36 -19.02 18.53
N ASP A 236 0.50 -18.92 17.52
CA ASP A 236 0.49 -19.70 16.29
C ASP A 236 0.94 -18.83 15.10
N ASP A 237 0.76 -19.33 13.88
CA ASP A 237 1.18 -18.67 12.64
C ASP A 237 0.55 -17.27 12.47
N ASP A 238 -0.60 -17.00 13.10
CA ASP A 238 -1.33 -15.72 13.02
C ASP A 238 -0.83 -14.69 14.06
N HIS A 239 0.13 -15.05 14.91
CA HIS A 239 0.66 -14.16 15.96
C HIS A 239 1.26 -12.88 15.37
N ALA A 240 2.13 -13.01 14.37
CA ALA A 240 2.84 -11.87 13.79
C ALA A 240 1.87 -10.88 13.11
N ASP A 241 0.91 -11.40 12.34
CA ASP A 241 -0.10 -10.60 11.66
C ASP A 241 -1.02 -9.90 12.66
N SER A 242 -1.40 -10.58 13.74
CA SER A 242 -2.23 -9.98 14.79
C SER A 242 -1.52 -8.87 15.53
N MET A 243 -0.24 -9.05 15.85
CA MET A 243 0.59 -8.01 16.45
C MET A 243 0.76 -6.81 15.50
N LEU A 244 0.96 -7.06 14.21
CA LEU A 244 1.03 -6.02 13.19
C LEU A 244 -0.29 -5.24 13.10
N GLY A 245 -1.45 -5.92 13.12
CA GLY A 245 -2.77 -5.30 13.10
C GLY A 245 -2.99 -4.36 14.29
N ILE A 246 -2.64 -4.78 15.51
CA ILE A 246 -2.68 -3.93 16.71
C ILE A 246 -1.78 -2.71 16.53
N GLN A 247 -0.51 -2.93 16.18
CA GLN A 247 0.48 -1.87 16.06
C GLN A 247 0.09 -0.84 15.00
N GLN A 248 -0.50 -1.27 13.87
CA GLN A 248 -0.99 -0.35 12.84
C GLN A 248 -2.08 0.58 13.38
N LEU A 249 -3.09 0.01 14.05
CA LEU A 249 -4.23 0.76 14.58
C LEU A 249 -3.81 1.71 15.72
N GLU A 250 -2.92 1.26 16.61
CA GLU A 250 -2.39 2.10 17.69
C GLU A 250 -1.49 3.21 17.16
N THR A 251 -0.64 2.91 16.17
CA THR A 251 0.22 3.89 15.51
C THR A 251 -0.62 4.96 14.81
N ALA A 252 -1.66 4.55 14.09
CA ALA A 252 -2.61 5.45 13.47
C ALA A 252 -3.32 6.32 14.51
N ALA A 253 -3.79 5.73 15.62
CA ALA A 253 -4.42 6.46 16.71
C ALA A 253 -3.48 7.48 17.38
N SER A 254 -2.18 7.20 17.44
CA SER A 254 -1.19 8.12 17.99
C SER A 254 -0.84 9.28 17.03
N ARG A 255 -0.69 8.98 15.73
CA ARG A 255 -0.13 9.92 14.74
C ARG A 255 -1.17 10.77 14.02
N LEU A 256 -2.38 10.24 13.84
CA LEU A 256 -3.41 10.90 13.05
C LEU A 256 -4.20 11.92 13.88
N PRO A 257 -4.67 13.01 13.25
CA PRO A 257 -5.38 14.07 13.95
C PRO A 257 -6.57 13.50 14.74
N GLY A 258 -6.73 14.00 15.96
CA GLY A 258 -7.91 13.74 16.79
C GLY A 258 -9.00 14.78 16.60
N SER A 259 -10.24 14.38 16.85
CA SER A 259 -11.35 15.29 17.14
C SER A 259 -11.22 15.90 18.53
#